data_AF-A0A3L6RXH9-F1
#
_entry.id   AF-A0A3L6RXH9-F1
#
_cell.length_a   1.000
_cell.length_b   1.000
_cell.length_c   1.000
_cell.angle_alpha   90.00
_cell.angle_beta   90.00
_cell.angle_gamma   90.00
#
_symmetry.space_group_name_H-M   'P 1'
#
loop_
_entity.id
_entity.type
_entity.pdbx_description
1 polymer ?
#
loop_
_entity_poly.entity_id
_entity_poly.type
_entity_poly.pdbx_seq_one_letter_code
_entity_poly.pdbx_strand_id
1 'polypeptide(L)' 'MFGEKTFFMYIEPVFSKAGETIGVNHVAMDVTDQVKRREKMVDIRVREAVQKAMGSKLEAIKIQEP' A
#
# COMPACT_ATOMS: atom_id res chain seq x y z
N MET A 1 14.90 -17.91 4.77
CA MET A 1 15.41 -16.53 4.95
C MET A 1 14.20 -15.61 4.90
N PHE A 2 13.89 -14.88 5.98
CA PHE A 2 12.67 -14.07 6.06
C PHE A 2 12.89 -12.75 5.30
N GLY A 3 12.25 -12.60 4.13
CA GLY A 3 12.31 -11.37 3.34
C GLY A 3 11.62 -10.18 4.04
N GLU A 4 11.52 -9.04 3.34
CA GLU A 4 10.90 -7.83 3.90
C GLU A 4 9.49 -8.09 4.45
N LYS A 5 9.25 -7.54 5.64
CA LYS A 5 8.00 -7.63 6.38
C LYS A 5 7.46 -6.23 6.67
N THR A 6 6.15 -6.08 6.59
CA THR A 6 5.44 -4.86 6.96
C THR A 6 4.57 -5.14 8.17
N PHE A 7 4.72 -4.32 9.20
CA PHE A 7 3.94 -4.45 10.43
C PHE A 7 3.05 -3.22 10.63
N PHE A 8 1.81 -3.45 11.03
CA PHE A 8 0.97 -2.43 11.63
C PHE A 8 1.27 -2.41 13.14
N MET A 9 1.68 -1.25 13.65
CA MET A 9 2.11 -1.10 15.04
C MET A 9 1.12 -0.24 15.82
N TYR A 10 0.68 -0.74 16.96
CA TYR A 10 -0.02 0.02 17.99
C TYR A 10 0.86 0.11 19.22
N ILE A 11 1.02 1.31 19.77
CA ILE A 11 2.00 1.61 20.82
C ILE A 11 1.32 2.48 21.87
N GLU A 12 1.34 2.02 23.12
CA GLU A 12 0.81 2.77 24.26
C GLU A 12 1.81 2.83 25.41
N PRO A 13 1.89 3.97 26.12
CA PRO A 13 2.68 4.07 27.34
C PRO A 13 2.04 3.25 28.47
N VAL A 14 2.89 2.61 29.28
CA VAL A 14 2.47 2.00 30.55
C VAL A 14 2.87 2.93 31.67
N PHE A 15 1.90 3.28 32.53
CA PHE A 15 2.11 4.20 33.64
C PHE A 15 2.19 3.46 34.99
N SER A 16 3.01 3.99 35.91
CA SER A 16 2.99 3.61 37.32
C SER A 16 1.72 4.12 38.00
N LYS A 17 1.48 3.68 39.25
CA LYS A 17 0.39 4.24 40.07
C LYS A 17 0.55 5.74 40.36
N ALA A 18 1.78 6.26 40.31
CA ALA A 18 2.09 7.67 40.47
C ALA A 18 1.94 8.47 39.16
N GLY A 19 1.59 7.81 38.04
CA GLY A 19 1.42 8.44 36.73
C GLY A 19 2.70 8.56 35.90
N GLU A 20 3.82 8.01 36.36
CA GLU A 20 5.09 8.04 35.65
C GLU A 20 5.10 7.00 34.53
N THR A 21 5.63 7.31 33.35
CA THR A 21 5.82 6.31 32.29
C THR A 21 6.93 5.33 32.68
N ILE A 22 6.58 4.06 32.81
CA ILE A 22 7.50 2.98 33.20
C ILE A 22 7.84 2.04 32.03
N GLY A 23 7.17 2.21 30.89
CA GLY A 23 7.43 1.40 29.72
C GLY A 23 6.43 1.64 28.61
N VAL A 24 6.43 0.71 27.67
CA VAL A 24 5.61 0.74 26.45
C VAL A 24 5.00 -0.63 26.24
N ASN A 25 3.68 -0.68 26.07
CA ASN A 25 2.99 -1.82 25.51
C ASN A 25 2.94 -1.64 23.99
N HIS A 26 3.34 -2.65 23.22
CA HIS A 26 3.23 -2.59 21.77
C HIS A 26 2.64 -3.88 21.21
N VAL A 27 1.83 -3.72 20.16
CA VAL A 27 1.29 -4.81 19.37
C VAL A 27 1.73 -4.60 17.92
N ALA A 28 2.42 -5.58 17.37
CA ALA A 28 2.86 -5.59 15.98
C ALA A 28 2.12 -6.70 15.22
N MET A 29 1.29 -6.31 14.26
CA MET A 29 0.57 -7.24 13.39
C MET A 29 1.28 -7.32 12.04
N ASP A 30 1.69 -8.52 11.61
CA ASP A 30 2.24 -8.74 10.26
C ASP A 30 1.13 -8.50 9.23
N VAL A 31 1.30 -7.45 8.43
CA VAL A 31 0.38 -7.05 7.35
C VAL A 31 1.01 -7.16 5.96
N THR A 32 2.13 -7.90 5.85
CA THR A 32 2.94 -7.98 4.62
C THR A 32 2.11 -8.43 3.42
N ASP A 33 1.30 -9.47 3.57
CA ASP A 33 0.53 -10.01 2.45
C ASP A 33 -0.64 -9.11 2.05
N GLN A 34 -1.19 -8.36 3.00
CA GLN A 34 -2.24 -7.37 2.77
C GLN A 34 -1.68 -6.20 1.95
N VAL A 35 -0.50 -5.69 2.32
CA VAL A 35 0.19 -4.61 1.61
C VAL A 35 0.56 -5.03 0.19
N LYS A 36 1.22 -6.19 0.02
CA LYS A 36 1.59 -6.73 -1.29
C LYS A 36 0.39 -6.89 -2.22
N ARG A 37 -0.73 -7.38 -1.69
CA ARG A 37 -1.98 -7.52 -2.48
C ARG A 37 -2.52 -6.15 -2.90
N ARG A 38 -2.52 -5.17 -2.00
CA ARG A 38 -3.00 -3.81 -2.31
C ARG A 38 -2.15 -3.15 -3.40
N GLU A 39 -0.83 -3.24 -3.30
CA GLU A 39 0.10 -2.65 -4.27
C GLU A 39 -0.07 -3.28 -5.66
N LYS A 40 -0.17 -4.61 -5.74
CA LYS A 40 -0.46 -5.31 -6.99
C LYS A 40 -1.76 -4.84 -7.64
N MET A 41 -2.82 -4.62 -6.86
CA MET A 41 -4.09 -4.11 -7.38
C MET A 41 -4.03 -2.65 -7.82
N VAL A 42 -3.14 -1.83 -7.27
CA VAL A 42 -2.89 -0.47 -7.76
C VAL A 42 -2.15 -0.53 -9.09
N ASP A 43 -1.09 -1.33 -9.19
CA ASP A 43 -0.31 -1.51 -10.42
C ASP A 43 -1.17 -1.99 -11.60
N ILE A 44 -2.03 -2.98 -11.38
CA ILE A 44 -2.98 -3.46 -12.41
C ILE A 44 -3.86 -2.32 -12.93
N ARG A 45 -4.47 -1.54 -12.04
CA ARG A 45 -5.36 -0.41 -12.43
C ARG A 45 -4.61 0.69 -13.18
N VAL A 46 -3.37 0.97 -12.79
CA VAL A 46 -2.52 1.94 -13.50
C VAL A 46 -2.23 1.43 -14.91
N ARG A 47 -1.85 0.15 -15.06
CA ARG A 47 -1.59 -0.45 -16.37
C ARG A 47 -2.81 -0.43 -17.28
N GLU A 48 -3.98 -0.78 -16.75
CA GLU A 48 -5.25 -0.74 -17.50
C GLU A 48 -5.57 0.69 -17.98
N ALA A 49 -5.42 1.69 -17.12
CA ALA A 49 -5.65 3.09 -17.47
C ALA A 49 -4.70 3.57 -18.58
N VAL A 50 -3.41 3.20 -18.48
CA VAL A 50 -2.40 3.52 -19.50
C VAL A 50 -2.73 2.84 -20.84
N GLN A 51 -3.06 1.55 -20.83
CA GLN A 51 -3.44 0.82 -22.04
C GLN A 51 -4.68 1.43 -22.70
N LYS A 52 -5.71 1.79 -21.90
CA LYS A 52 -6.91 2.46 -22.40
C LYS A 52 -6.59 3.82 -23.04
N ALA A 53 -5.76 4.64 -22.39
CA ALA A 53 -5.36 5.94 -22.93
C ALA A 53 -4.54 5.82 -24.22
N MET A 54 -3.62 4.85 -24.30
CA MET A 54 -2.87 4.57 -25.52
C MET A 54 -3.78 4.08 -26.65
N GLY A 55 -4.72 3.18 -26.34
CA GLY A 55 -5.73 2.72 -27.30
C GLY A 55 -6.59 3.86 -27.85
N SER A 56 -7.12 4.73 -26.98
CA SER A 56 -7.90 5.90 -27.43
C SER A 56 -7.08 6.87 -28.26
N LYS A 57 -5.79 7.06 -27.93
CA LYS A 57 -4.90 7.92 -28.71
C LYS A 57 -4.63 7.34 -30.10
N LEU A 58 -4.42 6.03 -30.21
CA LEU A 58 -4.22 5.35 -31.50
C LEU A 58 -5.45 5.47 -32.40
N GLU A 59 -6.65 5.24 -31.86
CA GLU A 59 -7.90 5.40 -32.61
C GLU A 59 -8.12 6.85 -33.06
N ALA A 60 -7.80 7.84 -32.21
CA ALA A 60 -7.89 9.24 -32.60
C ALA A 60 -6.93 9.63 -33.74
N ILE A 61 -5.74 9.01 -33.83
CA ILE A 61 -4.79 9.23 -34.93
C ILE A 61 -5.33 8.63 -36.24
N LYS A 62 -5.87 7.40 -36.20
CA LYS A 62 -6.45 6.76 -37.40
C LYS A 62 -7.61 7.55 -38.01
N ILE A 63 -8.39 8.26 -37.20
CA ILE A 63 -9.54 9.07 -37.66
C ILE A 63 -9.07 10.38 -38.33
N GLN A 64 -7.82 10.80 -38.11
CA GLN A 64 -7.26 12.03 -38.67
C GLN A 64 -6.43 11.79 -39.94
N GLU A 65 -6.20 10.55 -40.35
CA GLU A 65 -5.58 10.21 -41.64
C GLU A 65 -6.70 10.14 -42.72
N PRO A 66 -6.60 10.93 -43.81
CA PRO A 66 -7.62 11.00 -44.86
C PRO A 66 -7.71 9.76 -45.75
#